data_AF-A0A9W7BNE9-F1
#
_entry.id   AF-A0A9W7BNE9-F1
#
_cell.length_a   1.000
_cell.length_b   1.000
_cell.length_c   1.000
_cell.angle_alpha   90.00
_cell.angle_beta   90.00
_cell.angle_gamma   90.00
#
_symmetry.space_group_name_H-M   'P 1'
#
loop_
_entity.id
_entity.type
_entity.pdbx_description
1 polymer ?
#
loop_
_entity_poly.entity_id
_entity_poly.type
_entity_poly.pdbx_seq_one_letter_code
_entity_poly.pdbx_strand_id
1 'polypeptide(L)'
;MGLLTNNVQEWHPAGKILREKCRRAREYVKEKGMDMVRLALGYALSRKECGSVVMGMTEEWQVDLAVEVRDKGLTDEEWKVIEVLRNEERFFKNEEGWDGIEEVKKFWEGEV
;
A
#
# COMPACT_ATOMS: atom_id res chain seq x y z
N MET A 1 4.44 -7.99 -5.23
CA MET A 1 3.02 -7.57 -5.33
C MET A 1 2.43 -7.58 -3.94
N GLY A 2 1.85 -6.46 -3.48
CA GLY A 2 1.52 -6.25 -2.07
C GLY A 2 0.06 -5.85 -1.82
N LEU A 3 -0.28 -5.69 -0.53
CA LEU A 3 -1.61 -5.29 -0.06
C LEU A 3 -2.13 -3.95 -0.63
N LEU A 4 -1.23 -2.99 -0.88
CA LEU A 4 -1.55 -1.66 -1.41
C LEU A 4 -1.33 -1.59 -2.92
N THR A 5 -1.88 -2.56 -3.63
CA THR A 5 -1.89 -2.59 -5.10
C THR A 5 -3.33 -2.52 -5.60
N ASN A 6 -3.51 -2.29 -6.90
CA ASN A 6 -4.85 -2.31 -7.50
C ASN A 6 -5.52 -3.68 -7.43
N ASN A 7 -4.80 -4.77 -7.10
CA ASN A 7 -5.34 -6.12 -6.90
C ASN A 7 -4.61 -6.88 -5.77
N VAL A 8 -5.24 -6.96 -4.59
CA VAL A 8 -4.77 -7.82 -3.49
C VAL A 8 -4.78 -9.27 -3.95
N GLN A 9 -3.64 -9.93 -3.81
CA GLN A 9 -3.47 -11.32 -4.22
C GLN A 9 -4.03 -12.28 -3.16
N GLU A 10 -4.70 -13.34 -3.60
CA GLU A 10 -5.35 -14.32 -2.70
C GLU A 10 -4.34 -15.03 -1.79
N TRP A 11 -3.12 -15.24 -2.27
CA TRP A 11 -2.03 -15.87 -1.53
C TRP A 11 -1.40 -14.98 -0.44
N HIS A 12 -1.83 -13.72 -0.28
CA HIS A 12 -1.17 -12.80 0.66
C HIS A 12 -1.39 -13.24 2.13
N PRO A 13 -0.32 -13.39 2.95
CA PRO A 13 -0.41 -13.90 4.33
C PRO A 13 -1.07 -12.95 5.34
N ALA A 14 -1.56 -11.80 4.91
CA ALA A 14 -2.16 -10.82 5.80
C ALA A 14 -3.47 -11.36 6.39
N GLY A 15 -3.77 -11.04 7.65
CA GLY A 15 -5.05 -11.37 8.25
C GLY A 15 -6.25 -10.84 7.44
N LYS A 16 -7.42 -11.49 7.58
CA LYS A 16 -8.65 -11.12 6.84
C LYS A 16 -9.02 -9.65 7.04
N ILE A 17 -8.87 -9.13 8.26
CA ILE A 17 -9.21 -7.75 8.62
C ILE A 17 -8.33 -6.75 7.85
N LEU A 18 -7.01 -6.98 7.80
CA LEU A 18 -6.07 -6.12 7.09
C LEU A 18 -6.32 -6.15 5.57
N ARG A 19 -6.55 -7.34 4.99
CA ARG A 19 -6.92 -7.46 3.56
C ARG A 19 -8.18 -6.67 3.23
N GLU A 20 -9.17 -6.71 4.11
CA GLU A 20 -10.43 -5.97 3.96
C GLU A 20 -10.24 -4.44 4.11
N LYS A 21 -9.37 -3.99 5.03
CA LYS A 21 -8.97 -2.58 5.12
C LYS A 21 -8.29 -2.11 3.82
N CYS A 22 -7.37 -2.91 3.27
CA CYS A 22 -6.72 -2.60 2.00
C CYS A 22 -7.69 -2.57 0.81
N ARG A 23 -8.66 -3.50 0.77
CA ARG A 23 -9.75 -3.50 -0.23
C ARG A 23 -10.52 -2.19 -0.18
N ARG A 24 -10.98 -1.79 1.01
CA ARG A 24 -11.74 -0.55 1.23
C ARG A 24 -10.92 0.70 0.88
N ALA A 25 -9.66 0.75 1.27
CA ALA A 25 -8.76 1.86 0.95
C ALA A 25 -8.63 2.04 -0.57
N ARG A 26 -8.46 0.93 -1.30
CA ARG A 26 -8.36 0.95 -2.76
C ARG A 26 -9.66 1.41 -3.43
N GLU A 27 -10.81 0.94 -2.97
CA GLU A 27 -12.11 1.39 -3.47
C GLU A 27 -12.28 2.90 -3.26
N TYR A 28 -11.94 3.41 -2.07
CA TYR A 28 -11.96 4.84 -1.78
C TYR A 28 -11.03 5.65 -2.70
N VAL A 29 -9.79 5.21 -2.90
CA VAL A 29 -8.84 5.87 -3.80
C VAL A 29 -9.34 5.88 -5.25
N LYS A 30 -9.92 4.76 -5.70
CA LYS A 30 -10.51 4.65 -7.04
C LYS A 30 -11.70 5.58 -7.22
N GLU A 31 -12.58 5.71 -6.22
CA GLU A 31 -13.71 6.66 -6.23
C GLU A 31 -13.26 8.12 -6.33
N LYS A 32 -12.04 8.43 -5.89
CA LYS A 32 -11.41 9.75 -6.04
C LYS A 32 -10.73 9.96 -7.39
N GLY A 33 -10.74 8.97 -8.28
CA GLY A 33 -10.05 9.04 -9.57
C GLY A 33 -8.53 9.00 -9.44
N MET A 34 -8.01 8.44 -8.35
CA MET A 34 -6.57 8.34 -8.06
C MET A 34 -6.09 6.90 -8.15
N ASP A 35 -4.77 6.70 -8.18
CA ASP A 35 -4.13 5.39 -8.23
C ASP A 35 -3.52 5.01 -6.87
N MET A 36 -3.83 3.82 -6.36
CA MET A 36 -3.35 3.35 -5.05
C MET A 36 -1.83 3.13 -5.03
N VAL A 37 -1.26 2.63 -6.12
CA VAL A 37 0.19 2.37 -6.21
C VAL A 37 0.96 3.69 -6.18
N ARG A 38 0.44 4.72 -6.87
CA ARG A 38 0.98 6.08 -6.84
C ARG A 38 1.05 6.63 -5.42
N LEU A 39 -0.06 6.58 -4.67
CA LEU A 39 -0.10 7.07 -3.29
C LEU A 39 0.85 6.29 -2.38
N ALA A 40 0.86 4.96 -2.47
CA ALA A 40 1.71 4.11 -1.65
C ALA A 40 3.21 4.38 -1.92
N LEU A 41 3.60 4.50 -3.19
CA LEU A 41 4.98 4.79 -3.58
C LEU A 41 5.40 6.20 -3.16
N GLY A 42 4.57 7.22 -3.42
CA GLY A 42 4.89 8.59 -3.05
C GLY A 42 5.01 8.78 -1.54
N TYR A 43 4.18 8.09 -0.76
CA TYR A 43 4.33 8.03 0.69
C TYR A 43 5.64 7.36 1.11
N ALA A 44 6.01 6.22 0.51
CA ALA A 44 7.26 5.53 0.83
C ALA A 44 8.49 6.38 0.50
N LEU A 45 8.48 7.07 -0.66
CA LEU A 45 9.57 7.94 -1.10
C LEU A 45 9.70 9.22 -0.27
N SER A 46 8.64 9.68 0.40
CA SER A 46 8.72 10.86 1.27
C SER A 46 9.44 10.59 2.59
N ARG A 47 9.65 9.32 2.95
CA ARG A 47 10.35 8.90 4.16
C ARG A 47 11.86 9.12 4.00
N LYS A 48 12.35 10.24 4.52
CA LYS A 48 13.79 10.57 4.51
C LYS A 48 14.66 9.53 5.22
N GLU A 49 14.08 8.71 6.09
CA GLU A 49 14.79 7.63 6.79
C GLU A 49 15.05 6.41 5.87
N CYS A 50 14.36 6.31 4.74
CA CYS A 50 14.49 5.21 3.79
C CYS A 50 15.45 5.60 2.65
N GLY A 51 16.62 4.96 2.58
CA GLY A 51 17.59 5.21 1.50
C GLY A 51 17.17 4.68 0.12
N SER A 52 16.22 3.73 0.08
CA SER A 52 15.66 3.18 -1.15
C SER A 52 14.29 2.57 -0.89
N VAL A 53 13.40 2.60 -1.88
CA VAL A 53 12.11 1.88 -1.88
C VAL A 53 12.21 0.73 -2.87
N VAL A 54 11.98 -0.50 -2.39
CA VAL A 54 11.94 -1.70 -3.24
C VAL A 54 10.49 -2.03 -3.56
N MET A 55 10.18 -2.21 -4.84
CA MET A 55 8.85 -2.59 -5.29
C MET A 55 8.94 -3.59 -6.44
N GLY A 56 7.99 -4.52 -6.48
CA GLY A 56 7.85 -5.48 -7.57
C GLY A 56 6.76 -5.01 -8.55
N MET A 57 7.07 -5.08 -9.83
CA MET A 57 6.19 -4.68 -10.94
C MET A 57 6.07 -5.84 -11.92
N THR A 58 4.93 -5.96 -12.58
CA THR A 58 4.64 -6.99 -13.59
C THR A 58 4.40 -6.39 -14.97
N GLU A 59 4.18 -5.08 -15.06
CA GLU A 59 3.83 -4.37 -16.29
C GLU A 59 4.70 -3.12 -16.48
N GLU A 60 5.01 -2.76 -17.72
CA GLU A 60 5.89 -1.62 -18.05
C GLU A 60 5.33 -0.28 -17.54
N TRP A 61 4.02 -0.06 -17.63
CA TRP A 61 3.40 1.20 -17.16
C TRP A 61 3.63 1.47 -15.67
N GLN A 62 3.89 0.44 -14.86
CA GLN A 62 4.20 0.60 -13.44
C GLN A 62 5.60 1.19 -13.23
N VAL A 63 6.52 0.92 -14.16
CA VAL A 63 7.86 1.52 -14.17
C VAL A 63 7.76 3.00 -14.48
N ASP A 64 6.98 3.36 -15.50
CA ASP A 64 6.73 4.76 -15.88
C ASP A 64 6.08 5.53 -14.73
N LEU A 65 5.08 4.92 -14.08
CA LEU A 65 4.45 5.50 -12.89
C LEU A 65 5.48 5.74 -11.77
N ALA A 66 6.35 4.77 -11.51
CA ALA A 66 7.34 4.89 -10.44
C ALA A 66 8.37 6.00 -10.71
N VAL A 67 8.82 6.12 -11.96
CA VAL A 67 9.69 7.22 -12.41
C VAL A 67 8.97 8.56 -12.26
N GLU A 68 7.71 8.65 -12.67
CA GLU A 68 6.94 9.88 -12.54
C GLU A 68 6.78 10.30 -11.08
N VAL A 69 6.40 9.39 -10.20
CA VAL A 69 6.19 9.69 -8.76
C VAL A 69 7.49 10.13 -8.10
N ARG A 70 8.62 9.52 -8.48
CA ARG A 70 9.94 9.94 -8.01
C ARG A 70 10.25 11.39 -8.42
N ASP A 71 9.98 11.74 -9.68
CA ASP A 71 10.40 13.03 -10.24
C ASP A 71 9.44 14.17 -9.89
N LYS A 72 8.13 13.90 -9.87
CA LYS A 72 7.08 14.91 -9.66
C LYS A 72 6.51 14.91 -8.24
N GLY A 73 6.70 13.83 -7.48
CA GLY A 73 6.05 13.66 -6.18
C GLY A 73 4.53 13.49 -6.30
N LEU A 74 3.85 13.70 -5.18
CA LEU A 74 2.38 13.66 -5.06
C LEU A 74 1.79 15.07 -5.02
N THR A 75 0.56 15.22 -5.49
CA THR A 75 -0.20 16.48 -5.37
C THR A 75 -0.76 16.68 -3.95
N ASP A 76 -1.23 17.90 -3.66
CA ASP A 76 -1.87 18.21 -2.38
C ASP A 76 -3.15 17.39 -2.15
N GLU A 77 -3.94 17.14 -3.20
CA GLU A 77 -5.12 16.26 -3.12
C GLU A 77 -4.73 14.82 -2.80
N GLU A 78 -3.66 14.31 -3.40
CA GLU A 78 -3.12 12.98 -3.13
C GLU A 78 -2.65 12.85 -1.67
N TRP A 79 -1.98 13.88 -1.14
CA TRP A 79 -1.59 13.94 0.27
C TRP A 79 -2.79 13.95 1.22
N LYS A 80 -3.85 14.72 0.90
CA LYS A 80 -5.10 14.71 1.70
C LYS A 80 -5.74 13.32 1.73
N VAL A 81 -5.71 12.59 0.62
CA VAL A 81 -6.20 11.21 0.57
C VAL A 81 -5.34 10.28 1.44
N ILE A 82 -4.01 10.41 1.40
CA ILE A 82 -3.11 9.66 2.29
C ILE A 82 -3.41 9.94 3.77
N GLU A 83 -3.66 11.20 4.13
CA GLU A 83 -4.03 11.56 5.51
C GLU A 83 -5.33 10.89 5.95
N VAL A 84 -6.34 10.85 5.08
CA VAL A 84 -7.60 10.11 5.33
C VAL A 84 -7.31 8.63 5.57
N LEU A 85 -6.52 7.99 4.70
CA LEU A 85 -6.17 6.57 4.82
C LEU A 85 -5.45 6.25 6.13
N ARG A 86 -4.62 7.16 6.63
CA ARG A 86 -3.83 6.97 7.87
C ARG A 86 -4.62 7.27 9.15
N ASN A 87 -5.59 8.19 9.09
CA ASN A 87 -6.24 8.73 10.28
C ASN A 87 -7.67 8.23 10.50
N GLU A 88 -8.22 7.36 9.64
CA GLU A 88 -9.56 6.80 9.84
C GLU A 88 -9.52 5.30 10.22
N GLU A 89 -10.37 4.93 11.19
CA GLU A 89 -10.50 3.54 11.70
C GLU A 89 -10.92 2.54 10.62
N ARG A 90 -11.67 2.99 9.61
CA ARG A 90 -12.08 2.13 8.48
C ARG A 90 -10.91 1.74 7.57
N PHE A 91 -9.76 2.40 7.70
CA PHE A 91 -8.54 2.16 6.95
C PHE A 91 -7.41 1.75 7.90
N PHE A 92 -6.37 2.57 8.06
CA PHE A 92 -5.12 2.16 8.72
C PHE A 92 -4.83 2.90 10.02
N LYS A 93 -5.82 3.57 10.61
CA LYS A 93 -5.64 4.16 11.93
C LYS A 93 -5.31 3.05 12.94
N ASN A 94 -4.22 3.27 13.68
CA ASN A 94 -3.67 2.33 14.66
C ASN A 94 -3.34 0.93 14.10
N GLU A 95 -3.13 0.79 12.79
CA GLU A 95 -2.68 -0.49 12.24
C GLU A 95 -1.23 -0.76 12.68
N GLU A 96 -1.01 -1.89 13.35
CA GLU A 96 0.31 -2.31 13.78
C GLU A 96 1.10 -2.92 12.61
N GLY A 97 2.42 -3.00 12.78
CA GLY A 97 3.31 -3.63 11.81
C GLY A 97 3.12 -5.14 11.71
N TRP A 98 4.01 -5.80 10.98
CA TRP A 98 3.95 -7.24 10.72
C TRP A 98 4.58 -8.09 11.84
N ASP A 99 5.17 -7.44 12.84
CA ASP A 99 5.91 -8.10 13.91
C ASP A 99 4.96 -8.83 14.86
N GLY A 100 5.20 -10.14 15.02
CA GLY A 100 4.43 -10.97 15.95
C GLY A 100 3.07 -11.46 15.45
N ILE A 101 2.71 -11.21 14.19
CA ILE A 101 1.47 -11.73 13.60
C ILE A 101 1.62 -13.24 13.31
N GLU A 102 0.81 -14.06 14.01
CA GLU A 102 0.87 -15.52 13.94
C GLU A 102 0.64 -16.06 12.53
N GLU A 103 -0.29 -15.47 11.75
CA GLU A 103 -0.58 -15.87 10.38
C GLU A 103 0.61 -15.67 9.44
N VAL A 104 1.40 -14.62 9.66
CA VAL A 104 2.61 -14.33 8.88
C VAL A 104 3.68 -15.37 9.21
N LYS A 105 3.82 -15.73 10.49
CA LYS A 105 4.75 -16.77 10.92
C LYS A 105 4.41 -18.12 10.27
N LYS A 106 3.15 -18.54 10.32
CA LYS A 106 2.68 -19.80 9.72
C LYS A 106 2.91 -19.87 8.21
N PHE A 107 2.72 -18.76 7.50
CA PHE A 107 3.00 -18.69 6.06
C PHE A 107 4.48 -18.95 5.75
N TRP A 108 5.41 -18.36 6.51
CA TRP A 108 6.85 -18.59 6.31
C TRP A 108 7.30 -19.99 6.74
N GLU A 109 6.60 -20.61 7.68
CA GLU A 109 6.84 -21.99 8.13
C GLU A 109 6.20 -23.05 7.22
N GLY A 110 5.40 -22.64 6.22
CA GLY A 110 4.74 -23.53 5.26
C GLY A 110 3.52 -24.25 5.82
N GLU A 111 2.90 -23.69 6.87
CA GLU A 111 1.70 -24.24 7.52
C GLU A 111 0.38 -23.74 6.90
N VAL A 112 0.45 -22.87 5.88
CA VAL A 112 -0.69 -22.25 5.17
C VAL A 112 -0.50 -22.28 3.67
#